data_AF-A0A517VUE4-F1
#
_entry.id   AF-A0A517VUE4-F1
#
_cell.length_a   1.000
_cell.length_b   1.000
_cell.length_c   1.000
_cell.angle_alpha   90.00
_cell.angle_beta   90.00
_cell.angle_gamma   90.00
#
_symmetry.space_group_name_H-M   'P 1'
#
loop_
_entity.id
_entity.type
_entity.pdbx_description
1 polymer ?
#
loop_
_entity_poly.entity_id
_entity_poly.type
_entity_poly.pdbx_seq_one_letter_code
_entity_poly.pdbx_strand_id
1 'polypeptide(L)'
;MSQKSRDEFSERIKRTVAERGAYICANPTCRKPTVGPHSEPDKSLKTGEACHICAAATGGPRFDANQTAEQRGGIENAIWLCTECSTRIDKDQSSYPVESLFEWKRNHETWIKNGGIVPSLPHVSLTTIKGRTLPEAPAKITVQDCDEFREHTLNITNSADTQLLMIDARVQVPEPIIERVGREIPVGINVGWQPIRQQMVATIKGGGTVTRNRPPLPINVYHLQIDRLPPSRSVEIGFTTSTKIYEEHDLSFDQGPFADTDEPPHLRNFIDGTFQFEYQGAMLKKRFFAPIAFDKNARAISIMEVREDFGEWKPLALTVIL
;
A
#
# COMPACT_ATOMS: atom_id res chain seq x y z
N MET A 1 14.34 -30.34 -47.74
CA MET A 1 13.43 -29.74 -46.74
C MET A 1 13.97 -28.35 -46.42
N SER A 2 13.28 -27.29 -46.84
CA SER A 2 13.77 -25.91 -46.70
C SER A 2 13.74 -25.51 -45.22
N GLN A 3 14.92 -25.32 -44.65
CA GLN A 3 15.13 -24.78 -43.32
C GLN A 3 14.71 -23.29 -43.38
N LYS A 4 13.41 -23.00 -43.17
CA LYS A 4 12.94 -21.62 -43.04
C LYS A 4 13.74 -20.98 -41.91
N SER A 5 14.54 -19.97 -42.24
CA SER A 5 15.36 -19.21 -41.29
C SER A 5 14.45 -18.55 -40.27
N ARG A 6 14.32 -19.16 -39.08
CA ARG A 6 13.70 -18.53 -37.93
C ARG A 6 14.72 -17.56 -37.36
N ASP A 7 14.31 -16.30 -37.21
CA ASP A 7 15.13 -15.25 -36.58
C ASP A 7 15.11 -15.47 -35.05
N GLU A 8 15.80 -16.53 -34.62
CA GLU A 8 15.87 -16.97 -33.23
C GLU A 8 16.71 -16.03 -32.37
N PHE A 9 16.38 -15.95 -31.09
CA PHE A 9 17.17 -15.17 -30.13
C PHE A 9 18.55 -15.80 -29.93
N SER A 10 19.59 -14.98 -29.98
CA SER A 10 20.92 -15.41 -29.52
C SER A 10 20.91 -15.77 -28.03
N GLU A 11 21.83 -16.62 -27.58
CA GLU A 11 21.96 -16.96 -26.16
C GLU A 11 22.16 -15.73 -25.26
N ARG A 12 22.82 -14.68 -25.78
CA ARG A 12 22.93 -13.39 -25.10
C ARG A 12 21.55 -12.79 -24.83
N ILE A 13 20.68 -12.72 -25.85
CA ILE A 13 19.34 -12.15 -25.72
C ILE A 13 18.47 -12.98 -24.77
N LYS A 14 18.51 -14.31 -24.90
CA LYS A 14 17.79 -15.22 -23.99
C LYS A 14 18.18 -15.01 -22.53
N ARG A 15 19.48 -14.90 -22.25
CA ARG A 15 19.98 -14.62 -20.91
C ARG A 15 19.56 -13.23 -20.43
N THR A 16 19.75 -12.21 -21.25
CA THR A 16 19.40 -10.83 -20.87
C THR A 16 17.91 -10.66 -20.59
N VAL A 17 17.01 -11.25 -21.38
CA VAL A 17 15.57 -11.16 -21.10
C VAL A 17 15.19 -11.91 -19.82
N ALA A 18 15.83 -13.04 -19.53
CA ALA A 18 15.64 -13.77 -18.29
C ALA A 18 16.11 -12.96 -17.06
N GLU A 19 17.30 -12.37 -17.14
CA GLU A 19 17.87 -11.50 -16.09
C GLU A 19 17.01 -10.26 -15.84
N ARG A 20 16.54 -9.59 -16.90
CA ARG A 20 15.61 -8.45 -16.79
C ARG A 20 14.30 -8.82 -16.14
N GLY A 21 13.82 -10.04 -16.40
CA GLY A 21 12.62 -10.59 -15.78
C GLY A 21 12.86 -11.22 -14.41
N ALA A 22 14.07 -11.13 -13.86
CA ALA A 22 14.52 -11.81 -12.63
C ALA A 22 14.23 -13.33 -12.62
N TYR A 23 14.21 -13.96 -13.79
CA TYR A 23 13.76 -15.34 -13.99
C TYR A 23 12.35 -15.62 -13.45
N ILE A 24 11.47 -14.61 -13.46
CA ILE A 24 10.05 -14.73 -13.09
C ILE A 24 9.19 -14.55 -14.34
N CYS A 25 8.15 -15.38 -14.49
CA CYS A 25 7.23 -15.30 -15.62
C CYS A 25 6.56 -13.91 -15.72
N ALA A 26 6.64 -13.26 -16.87
CA ALA A 26 6.08 -11.93 -17.11
C ALA A 26 4.55 -11.88 -17.26
N ASN A 27 3.86 -13.02 -17.22
CA ASN A 27 2.40 -13.04 -17.16
C ASN A 27 1.95 -12.48 -15.80
N PRO A 28 1.18 -11.37 -15.76
CA PRO A 28 0.78 -10.69 -14.53
C PRO A 28 0.06 -11.59 -13.52
N THR A 29 -0.64 -12.62 -13.99
CA THR A 29 -1.41 -13.57 -13.16
C THR A 29 -0.62 -14.80 -12.74
N CYS A 30 0.58 -15.03 -13.31
CA CYS A 30 1.38 -16.22 -13.05
C CYS A 30 2.54 -15.93 -12.09
N ARG A 31 3.44 -15.00 -12.46
CA ARG A 31 4.62 -14.58 -11.67
C ARG A 31 5.41 -15.71 -10.97
N LYS A 32 5.42 -16.93 -11.51
CA LYS A 32 6.17 -18.04 -10.93
C LYS A 32 7.66 -17.91 -11.23
N PRO A 33 8.55 -18.21 -10.26
CA PRO A 33 9.97 -18.42 -10.53
C PRO A 33 10.14 -19.51 -11.59
N THR A 34 11.10 -19.31 -12.47
CA THR A 34 11.40 -20.23 -13.57
C THR A 34 12.79 -20.84 -13.45
N VAL A 35 13.45 -20.62 -12.32
CA VAL A 35 14.73 -21.22 -11.95
C VAL A 35 14.64 -21.81 -10.57
N GLY A 36 15.39 -22.89 -10.34
CA GLY A 36 15.41 -23.57 -9.05
C GLY A 36 16.60 -24.50 -8.89
N PRO A 37 16.78 -25.06 -7.68
CA PRO A 37 17.85 -26.00 -7.42
C PRO A 37 17.67 -27.28 -8.25
N HIS A 38 18.78 -27.82 -8.76
CA HIS A 38 18.82 -29.17 -9.34
C HIS A 38 19.30 -30.17 -8.28
N SER A 39 19.03 -31.46 -8.48
CA SER A 39 19.59 -32.52 -7.63
C SER A 39 21.11 -32.66 -7.72
N GLU A 40 21.72 -32.06 -8.75
CA GLU A 40 23.16 -32.00 -8.94
C GLU A 40 23.63 -30.59 -8.55
N PRO A 41 24.61 -30.44 -7.63
CA PRO A 41 25.00 -29.13 -7.07
C PRO A 41 25.45 -28.09 -8.11
N ASP A 42 26.10 -28.52 -9.20
CA ASP A 42 26.63 -27.63 -10.24
C ASP A 42 25.60 -27.29 -11.34
N LYS A 43 24.33 -27.69 -11.16
CA LYS A 43 23.25 -27.47 -12.12
C LYS A 43 22.11 -26.65 -11.50
N SER A 44 21.34 -26.02 -12.38
CA SER A 44 20.08 -25.37 -12.04
C SER A 44 18.95 -25.89 -12.94
N LEU A 45 17.76 -25.98 -12.38
CA LEU A 45 16.55 -26.16 -13.16
C LEU A 45 16.19 -24.85 -13.83
N LYS A 46 15.79 -24.90 -15.10
CA LYS A 46 15.26 -23.78 -15.87
C LYS A 46 13.98 -24.24 -16.55
N THR A 47 12.87 -23.59 -16.22
CA THR A 47 11.53 -23.86 -16.76
C THR A 47 10.92 -22.62 -17.41
N GLY A 48 11.79 -21.69 -17.80
CA GLY A 48 11.45 -20.41 -18.43
C GLY A 48 12.13 -20.28 -19.78
N GLU A 49 11.48 -19.55 -20.67
CA GLU A 49 11.83 -19.44 -22.07
C GLU A 49 11.69 -17.99 -22.54
N ALA A 50 12.59 -17.57 -23.43
CA ALA A 50 12.49 -16.30 -24.12
C ALA A 50 11.51 -16.48 -25.29
N CYS A 51 10.33 -15.88 -25.18
CA CYS A 51 9.28 -15.96 -26.19
C CYS A 51 9.31 -14.73 -27.09
N HIS A 52 9.02 -14.93 -28.37
CA HIS A 52 8.79 -13.85 -29.32
C HIS A 52 7.40 -13.26 -29.12
N ILE A 53 7.32 -11.94 -29.00
CA ILE A 53 6.03 -11.22 -28.99
C ILE A 53 5.39 -11.30 -30.38
N CYS A 54 6.15 -10.90 -31.42
CA CYS A 54 5.84 -11.11 -32.83
C CYS A 54 6.72 -12.25 -33.39
N ALA A 55 6.14 -13.21 -34.12
CA ALA A 55 6.85 -14.43 -34.53
C ALA A 55 8.18 -14.19 -35.26
N ALA A 56 9.13 -15.08 -34.98
CA ALA A 56 10.46 -15.15 -35.61
C ALA A 56 10.45 -15.51 -37.10
N ALA A 57 9.32 -15.94 -37.65
CA ALA A 57 9.22 -16.40 -39.04
C ALA A 57 7.84 -16.11 -39.63
N THR A 58 7.83 -15.91 -40.95
CA THR A 58 6.62 -15.67 -41.73
C THR A 58 5.62 -16.81 -41.57
N GLY A 59 4.38 -16.46 -41.25
CA GLY A 59 3.29 -17.40 -40.98
C GLY A 59 3.27 -17.96 -39.56
N GLY A 60 4.17 -17.51 -38.68
CA GLY A 60 4.10 -17.80 -37.25
C GLY A 60 3.09 -16.92 -36.51
N PRO A 61 2.81 -17.22 -35.23
CA PRO A 61 1.91 -16.46 -34.39
C PRO A 61 2.24 -14.96 -34.35
N ARG A 62 1.25 -14.10 -34.61
CA ARG A 62 1.45 -12.63 -34.56
C ARG A 62 2.63 -12.11 -35.42
N PHE A 63 2.93 -12.75 -36.56
CA PHE A 63 4.01 -12.29 -37.44
C PHE A 63 3.73 -10.88 -37.98
N ASP A 64 4.70 -9.98 -37.83
CA ASP A 64 4.67 -8.63 -38.41
C ASP A 64 5.64 -8.54 -39.59
N ALA A 65 5.11 -8.29 -40.79
CA ALA A 65 5.87 -8.16 -42.02
C ALA A 65 6.75 -6.90 -42.05
N ASN A 66 6.45 -5.90 -41.22
CA ASN A 66 7.21 -4.66 -41.15
C ASN A 66 8.46 -4.76 -40.26
N GLN A 67 8.61 -5.85 -39.50
CA GLN A 67 9.80 -6.06 -38.67
C GLN A 67 11.00 -6.50 -39.51
N THR A 68 12.18 -5.96 -39.23
CA THR A 68 13.45 -6.49 -39.76
C THR A 68 13.84 -7.78 -39.03
N ALA A 69 14.81 -8.53 -39.57
CA ALA A 69 15.34 -9.72 -38.91
C ALA A 69 15.97 -9.39 -37.54
N GLU A 70 16.65 -8.24 -37.45
CA GLU A 70 17.25 -7.73 -36.22
C GLU A 70 16.19 -7.36 -35.18
N GLN A 71 15.06 -6.80 -35.62
CA GLN A 71 13.94 -6.49 -34.73
C GLN A 71 13.26 -7.77 -34.23
N ARG A 72 13.07 -8.77 -35.10
CA ARG A 72 12.50 -10.07 -34.71
C ARG A 72 13.35 -10.80 -33.68
N GLY A 73 14.66 -10.81 -33.86
CA GLY A 73 15.63 -11.40 -32.92
C GLY A 73 16.08 -10.46 -31.78
N GLY A 74 15.45 -9.30 -31.64
CA GLY A 74 15.87 -8.25 -30.71
C GLY A 74 15.25 -8.36 -29.30
N ILE A 75 15.89 -7.71 -28.32
CA ILE A 75 15.43 -7.70 -26.92
C ILE A 75 14.05 -7.06 -26.73
N GLU A 76 13.69 -6.12 -27.61
CA GLU A 76 12.40 -5.45 -27.59
C GLU A 76 11.25 -6.41 -27.93
N ASN A 77 11.50 -7.39 -28.82
CA ASN A 77 10.54 -8.41 -29.21
C ASN A 77 10.55 -9.64 -28.28
N ALA A 78 11.36 -9.62 -27.20
CA ALA A 78 11.52 -10.75 -26.29
C ALA A 78 10.76 -10.53 -24.97
N ILE A 79 9.97 -11.53 -24.56
CA ILE A 79 9.32 -11.62 -23.25
C ILE A 79 9.71 -12.92 -22.55
N TRP A 80 10.02 -12.87 -21.25
CA TRP A 80 10.35 -14.05 -20.47
C TRP A 80 9.10 -14.69 -19.86
N LEU A 81 8.81 -15.94 -20.22
CA LEU A 81 7.64 -16.67 -19.73
C LEU A 81 8.04 -18.06 -19.23
N CYS A 82 7.26 -18.62 -18.31
CA CYS A 82 7.36 -20.05 -18.03
C CYS A 82 6.87 -20.89 -19.23
N THR A 83 7.31 -22.14 -19.33
CA THR A 83 6.92 -23.06 -20.41
C THR A 83 5.40 -23.16 -20.61
N GLU A 84 4.62 -23.13 -19.53
CA GLU A 84 3.16 -23.19 -19.58
C GLU A 84 2.53 -21.93 -20.19
N CYS A 85 2.94 -20.75 -19.74
CA CYS A 85 2.43 -19.48 -20.28
C CYS A 85 2.91 -19.25 -21.72
N SER A 86 4.15 -19.64 -22.02
CA SER A 86 4.69 -19.65 -23.38
C SER A 86 3.78 -20.48 -24.32
N THR A 87 3.47 -21.71 -23.92
CA THR A 87 2.58 -22.59 -24.69
C THR A 87 1.18 -21.99 -24.87
N ARG A 88 0.64 -21.33 -23.83
CA ARG A 88 -0.69 -20.70 -23.88
C ARG A 88 -0.76 -19.56 -24.89
N ILE A 89 0.22 -18.64 -24.87
CA ILE A 89 0.20 -17.48 -25.77
C ILE A 89 0.34 -17.86 -27.24
N ASP A 90 1.02 -18.97 -27.53
CA ASP A 90 1.20 -19.44 -28.91
C ASP A 90 -0.03 -20.17 -29.44
N LYS A 91 -0.75 -20.89 -28.57
CA LYS A 91 -1.94 -21.65 -28.94
C LYS A 91 -3.21 -20.79 -29.11
N ASP A 92 -3.29 -19.63 -28.44
CA ASP A 92 -4.47 -18.76 -28.48
C ASP A 92 -4.11 -17.30 -28.79
N GLN A 93 -3.75 -17.03 -30.03
CA GLN A 93 -3.30 -15.70 -30.46
C GLN A 93 -4.36 -14.61 -30.29
N SER A 94 -5.65 -14.98 -30.44
CA SER A 94 -6.78 -14.08 -30.24
C SER A 94 -6.86 -13.53 -28.82
N SER A 95 -6.64 -14.38 -27.82
CA SER A 95 -6.66 -13.96 -26.41
C SER A 95 -5.38 -13.26 -25.96
N TYR A 96 -4.29 -13.39 -26.72
CA TYR A 96 -2.99 -12.78 -26.40
C TYR A 96 -2.44 -12.00 -27.60
N PRO A 97 -3.02 -10.83 -27.92
CA PRO A 97 -2.55 -9.98 -29.00
C PRO A 97 -1.20 -9.33 -28.67
N VAL A 98 -0.54 -8.79 -29.69
CA VAL A 98 0.81 -8.21 -29.62
C VAL A 98 0.88 -7.11 -28.57
N GLU A 99 -0.12 -6.23 -28.55
CA GLU A 99 -0.20 -5.08 -27.67
C GLU A 99 -0.22 -5.50 -26.20
N SER A 100 -0.98 -6.54 -25.88
CA SER A 100 -1.05 -7.10 -24.52
C SER A 100 0.26 -7.72 -24.08
N LEU A 101 1.00 -8.38 -24.97
CA LEU A 101 2.31 -8.97 -24.61
C LEU A 101 3.39 -7.89 -24.41
N PHE A 102 3.37 -6.81 -25.19
CA PHE A 102 4.21 -5.65 -24.92
C PHE A 102 3.87 -4.99 -23.57
N GLU A 103 2.59 -4.89 -23.24
CA GLU A 103 2.14 -4.40 -21.95
C GLU A 103 2.62 -5.32 -20.81
N TRP A 104 2.50 -6.64 -20.95
CA TRP A 104 3.01 -7.59 -19.96
C TRP A 104 4.52 -7.42 -19.73
N LYS A 105 5.31 -7.31 -20.81
CA LYS A 105 6.75 -7.06 -20.70
C LYS A 105 7.04 -5.76 -19.93
N ARG A 106 6.39 -4.65 -20.30
CA ARG A 106 6.60 -3.34 -19.68
C ARG A 106 6.19 -3.32 -18.20
N ASN A 107 5.04 -3.90 -17.89
CA ASN A 107 4.51 -3.98 -16.53
C ASN A 107 5.41 -4.86 -15.67
N HIS A 108 5.86 -6.02 -16.18
CA HIS A 108 6.78 -6.91 -15.48
C HIS A 108 8.13 -6.26 -15.18
N GLU A 109 8.75 -5.61 -16.17
CA GLU A 109 10.04 -4.94 -15.95
C GLU A 109 9.92 -3.77 -14.96
N THR A 110 8.81 -3.03 -14.98
CA THR A 110 8.51 -2.00 -13.96
C THR A 110 8.30 -2.62 -12.57
N TRP A 111 7.57 -3.72 -12.51
CA TRP A 111 7.34 -4.47 -11.27
C TRP A 111 8.64 -4.97 -10.64
N ILE A 112 9.54 -5.55 -11.44
CA ILE A 112 10.88 -5.97 -10.97
C ILE A 112 11.69 -4.78 -10.45
N LYS A 113 11.68 -3.64 -11.15
CA LYS A 113 12.36 -2.41 -10.68
C LYS A 113 11.82 -1.92 -9.34
N ASN A 114 10.54 -2.16 -9.06
CA ASN A 114 9.85 -1.72 -7.85
C ASN A 114 9.87 -2.75 -6.70
N GLY A 115 10.80 -3.73 -6.74
CA GLY A 115 10.97 -4.72 -5.67
C GLY A 115 10.30 -6.08 -5.93
N GLY A 116 9.62 -6.24 -7.07
CA GLY A 116 9.07 -7.51 -7.52
C GLY A 116 8.06 -8.08 -6.53
N ILE A 117 8.33 -9.30 -6.07
CA ILE A 117 7.41 -10.11 -5.25
C ILE A 117 6.92 -9.38 -4.01
N VAL A 118 7.78 -8.61 -3.37
CA VAL A 118 7.42 -7.85 -2.19
C VAL A 118 6.77 -6.55 -2.64
N PRO A 119 5.48 -6.32 -2.36
CA PRO A 119 4.81 -5.09 -2.75
C PRO A 119 5.48 -3.88 -2.08
N SER A 120 5.40 -2.75 -2.78
CA SER A 120 5.75 -1.45 -2.22
C SER A 120 4.87 -1.14 -1.01
N LEU A 121 5.36 -0.26 -0.15
CA LEU A 121 4.57 0.22 0.98
C LEU A 121 3.33 0.97 0.47
N PRO A 122 2.20 0.93 1.22
CA PRO A 122 1.07 1.78 0.90
C PRO A 122 1.51 3.23 0.95
N HIS A 123 1.05 4.03 -0.02
CA HIS A 123 1.21 5.47 0.05
C HIS A 123 0.24 6.00 1.11
N VAL A 124 0.77 6.75 2.07
CA VAL A 124 0.00 7.34 3.16
C VAL A 124 0.16 8.84 3.09
N SER A 125 -0.96 9.55 3.00
CA SER A 125 -0.97 11.01 3.07
C SER A 125 -1.96 11.49 4.12
N LEU A 126 -1.61 12.61 4.74
CA LEU A 126 -2.39 13.25 5.79
C LEU A 126 -2.38 14.73 5.49
N THR A 127 -3.56 15.33 5.35
CA THR A 127 -3.71 16.72 4.93
C THR A 127 -4.72 17.44 5.80
N THR A 128 -4.34 18.60 6.34
CA THR A 128 -5.27 19.53 6.98
C THR A 128 -5.97 20.39 5.93
N ILE A 129 -7.31 20.39 5.94
CA ILE A 129 -8.11 21.18 5.02
C ILE A 129 -8.07 22.65 5.44
N LYS A 130 -7.93 23.55 4.45
CA LYS A 130 -8.07 25.00 4.68
C LYS A 130 -9.56 25.34 4.82
N GLY A 131 -10.03 25.46 6.06
CA GLY A 131 -11.42 25.72 6.39
C GLY A 131 -12.16 24.48 6.88
N ARG A 132 -13.49 24.46 6.72
CA ARG A 132 -14.37 23.39 7.20
C ARG A 132 -15.34 22.91 6.12
N THR A 133 -15.68 21.64 6.17
CA THR A 133 -16.70 21.05 5.29
C THR A 133 -18.08 21.56 5.74
N LEU A 134 -18.88 22.05 4.80
CA LEU A 134 -20.26 22.44 5.10
C LEU A 134 -21.08 21.20 5.47
N PRO A 135 -21.88 21.24 6.56
CA PRO A 135 -22.76 20.15 6.91
C PRO A 135 -23.87 19.99 5.85
N GLU A 136 -24.27 18.75 5.59
CA GLU A 136 -25.39 18.45 4.67
C GLU A 136 -26.72 19.00 5.19
N ALA A 137 -26.90 19.00 6.51
CA ALA A 137 -28.03 19.64 7.17
C ALA A 137 -27.78 21.15 7.31
N PRO A 138 -28.83 22.00 7.21
CA PRO A 138 -28.70 23.44 7.42
C PRO A 138 -28.06 23.76 8.78
N ALA A 139 -26.84 24.29 8.77
CA ALA A 139 -26.15 24.79 9.94
C ALA A 139 -25.31 26.02 9.59
N LYS A 140 -24.85 26.74 10.62
CA LYS A 140 -23.96 27.89 10.48
C LYS A 140 -22.56 27.48 10.93
N ILE A 141 -21.56 27.77 10.11
CA ILE A 141 -20.14 27.70 10.51
C ILE A 141 -19.72 29.11 10.90
N THR A 142 -19.26 29.27 12.13
CA THR A 142 -18.77 30.54 12.67
C THR A 142 -17.25 30.66 12.52
N VAL A 143 -16.72 31.87 12.72
CA VAL A 143 -15.26 32.08 12.77
C VAL A 143 -14.65 31.29 13.93
N GLN A 144 -15.34 31.27 15.07
CA GLN A 144 -14.96 30.47 16.24
C GLN A 144 -14.87 28.98 15.89
N ASP A 145 -15.80 28.44 15.11
CA ASP A 145 -15.72 27.05 14.64
C ASP A 145 -14.47 26.80 13.77
N CYS A 146 -14.11 27.77 12.91
CA CYS A 146 -12.90 27.68 12.09
C CYS A 146 -11.62 27.81 12.93
N ASP A 147 -11.66 28.52 14.05
CA ASP A 147 -10.52 28.67 14.97
C ASP A 147 -10.34 27.42 15.84
N GLU A 148 -11.43 26.86 16.35
CA GLU A 148 -11.44 25.73 17.30
C GLU A 148 -11.18 24.38 16.62
N PHE A 149 -11.77 24.15 15.45
CA PHE A 149 -11.78 22.85 14.80
C PHE A 149 -10.80 22.80 13.63
N ARG A 150 -10.13 21.66 13.46
CA ARG A 150 -9.31 21.36 12.27
C ARG A 150 -9.78 20.08 11.65
N GLU A 151 -10.10 20.13 10.37
CA GLU A 151 -10.47 18.96 9.60
C GLU A 151 -9.26 18.40 8.87
N HIS A 152 -9.05 17.10 8.99
CA HIS A 152 -7.93 16.38 8.37
C HIS A 152 -8.46 15.25 7.50
N THR A 153 -7.73 14.94 6.44
CA THR A 153 -7.99 13.80 5.57
C THR A 153 -6.78 12.88 5.59
N LEU A 154 -6.97 11.64 6.04
CA LEU A 154 -6.02 10.54 5.92
C LEU A 154 -6.38 9.72 4.68
N ASN A 155 -5.45 9.61 3.73
CA ASN A 155 -5.59 8.75 2.56
C ASN A 155 -4.57 7.61 2.62
N ILE A 156 -5.05 6.38 2.45
CA ILE A 156 -4.23 5.18 2.27
C ILE A 156 -4.44 4.69 0.84
N THR A 157 -3.40 4.73 0.02
CA THR A 157 -3.43 4.29 -1.38
C THR A 157 -2.55 3.07 -1.58
N ASN A 158 -3.09 2.03 -2.23
CA ASN A 158 -2.28 0.90 -2.68
C ASN A 158 -1.60 1.24 -4.01
N SER A 159 -0.31 1.56 -3.93
CA SER A 159 0.54 1.82 -5.10
C SER A 159 1.17 0.55 -5.69
N ALA A 160 0.97 -0.61 -5.07
CA ALA A 160 1.43 -1.89 -5.58
C ALA A 160 0.42 -2.46 -6.58
N ASP A 161 0.91 -3.35 -7.45
CA ASP A 161 0.09 -4.10 -8.39
C ASP A 161 -0.52 -5.38 -7.80
N THR A 162 -0.34 -5.57 -6.49
CA THR A 162 -0.84 -6.69 -5.71
C THR A 162 -1.82 -6.17 -4.67
N GLN A 163 -2.89 -6.91 -4.42
CA GLN A 163 -3.87 -6.54 -3.40
C GLN A 163 -3.22 -6.59 -2.01
N LEU A 164 -3.39 -5.52 -1.24
CA LEU A 164 -3.03 -5.49 0.17
C LEU A 164 -4.21 -6.00 0.99
N LEU A 165 -3.94 -6.81 2.00
CA LEU A 165 -4.91 -7.44 2.89
C LEU A 165 -4.63 -7.01 4.32
N MET A 166 -5.67 -6.92 5.15
CA MET A 166 -5.54 -6.70 6.60
C MET A 166 -4.56 -5.58 6.96
N ILE A 167 -4.75 -4.39 6.38
CA ILE A 167 -4.00 -3.21 6.79
C ILE A 167 -4.49 -2.86 8.19
N ASP A 168 -3.61 -2.98 9.18
CA ASP A 168 -3.90 -2.77 10.58
C ASP A 168 -2.88 -1.78 11.14
N ALA A 169 -3.33 -0.60 11.58
CA ALA A 169 -2.45 0.49 11.96
C ALA A 169 -2.98 1.27 13.17
N ARG A 170 -2.05 1.68 14.03
CA ARG A 170 -2.28 2.70 15.05
C ARG A 170 -1.99 4.07 14.45
N VAL A 171 -2.96 4.97 14.53
CA VAL A 171 -2.83 6.38 14.15
C VAL A 171 -2.79 7.22 15.41
N GLN A 172 -1.70 7.93 15.65
CA GLN A 172 -1.51 8.82 16.79
C GLN A 172 -1.26 10.24 16.29
N VAL A 173 -2.21 11.14 16.52
CA VAL A 173 -2.20 12.54 16.05
C VAL A 173 -1.92 13.51 17.21
N PRO A 174 -1.54 14.77 16.94
CA PRO A 174 -1.22 15.74 17.99
C PRO A 174 -2.45 16.19 18.79
N GLU A 175 -3.63 16.17 18.18
CA GLU A 175 -4.87 16.66 18.77
C GLU A 175 -5.94 15.55 18.83
N PRO A 176 -6.86 15.60 19.79
CA PRO A 176 -7.87 14.57 19.98
C PRO A 176 -8.92 14.67 18.90
N ILE A 177 -9.31 13.52 18.39
CA ILE A 177 -10.30 13.39 17.32
C ILE A 177 -11.68 13.38 17.95
N ILE A 178 -12.50 14.34 17.55
CA ILE A 178 -13.84 14.56 18.13
C ILE A 178 -14.93 13.90 17.30
N GLU A 179 -14.72 13.82 15.98
CA GLU A 179 -15.68 13.25 15.05
C GLU A 179 -14.95 12.69 13.83
N ARG A 180 -15.59 11.70 13.20
CA ARG A 180 -15.21 11.23 11.87
C ARG A 180 -16.09 11.96 10.86
N VAL A 181 -15.48 12.53 9.84
CA VAL A 181 -16.17 13.16 8.72
C VAL A 181 -15.94 12.23 7.53
N GLY A 182 -16.96 11.51 7.04
CA GLY A 182 -16.76 10.49 6.00
C GLY A 182 -16.11 11.08 4.73
N ARG A 183 -15.12 10.41 4.11
CA ARG A 183 -14.42 10.96 2.92
C ARG A 183 -14.07 9.97 1.81
N GLU A 184 -14.90 8.95 1.60
CA GLU A 184 -14.83 7.98 0.48
C GLU A 184 -14.13 6.66 0.84
N ILE A 185 -14.95 5.60 0.88
CA ILE A 185 -14.52 4.21 0.99
C ILE A 185 -15.04 3.50 -0.26
N PRO A 186 -14.16 2.92 -1.09
CA PRO A 186 -14.60 2.18 -2.26
C PRO A 186 -15.53 1.02 -1.89
N VAL A 187 -16.49 0.73 -2.78
CA VAL A 187 -17.48 -0.33 -2.58
C VAL A 187 -16.77 -1.67 -2.33
N GLY A 188 -17.22 -2.38 -1.29
CA GLY A 188 -16.68 -3.68 -0.93
C GLY A 188 -15.34 -3.63 -0.19
N ILE A 189 -14.93 -2.47 0.33
CA ILE A 189 -13.82 -2.35 1.29
C ILE A 189 -14.42 -2.03 2.66
N ASN A 190 -14.05 -2.80 3.68
CA ASN A 190 -14.46 -2.56 5.06
C ASN A 190 -13.36 -1.81 5.79
N VAL A 191 -13.74 -0.67 6.38
CA VAL A 191 -12.81 0.21 7.11
C VAL A 191 -13.25 0.36 8.57
N GLY A 192 -12.46 -0.19 9.47
CA GLY A 192 -12.53 0.05 10.91
C GLY A 192 -11.79 1.33 11.27
N TRP A 193 -12.43 2.19 12.06
CA TRP A 193 -11.84 3.41 12.61
C TRP A 193 -12.37 3.62 14.03
N GLN A 194 -11.57 3.25 15.03
CA GLN A 194 -12.01 3.22 16.42
C GLN A 194 -10.96 3.82 17.38
N PRO A 195 -11.36 4.55 18.42
CA PRO A 195 -10.41 5.07 19.40
C PRO A 195 -9.78 3.93 20.21
N ILE A 196 -8.46 3.96 20.40
CA ILE A 196 -7.75 2.98 21.24
C ILE A 196 -7.87 3.42 22.70
N ARG A 197 -8.67 2.71 23.49
CA ARG A 197 -8.93 3.03 24.90
C ARG A 197 -8.64 1.83 25.78
N GLN A 198 -8.14 2.07 26.98
CA GLN A 198 -8.15 1.05 28.02
C GLN A 198 -9.60 0.73 28.42
N GLN A 199 -9.92 -0.57 28.51
CA GLN A 199 -11.24 -1.00 28.96
C GLN A 199 -11.36 -0.80 30.48
N MET A 200 -12.40 -0.07 30.90
CA MET A 200 -12.77 -0.02 32.31
C MET A 200 -13.52 -1.30 32.66
N VAL A 201 -12.94 -2.12 33.53
CA VAL A 201 -13.55 -3.34 34.05
C VAL A 201 -14.07 -3.05 35.46
N ALA A 202 -15.39 -3.08 35.63
CA ALA A 202 -16.01 -2.99 36.94
C ALA A 202 -16.24 -4.40 37.50
N THR A 203 -15.73 -4.69 38.70
CA THR A 203 -16.09 -5.89 39.45
C THR A 203 -17.09 -5.51 40.53
N ILE A 204 -18.31 -6.05 40.46
CA ILE A 204 -19.39 -5.73 41.39
C ILE A 204 -19.61 -6.95 42.31
N LYS A 205 -19.74 -6.71 43.62
CA LYS A 205 -20.19 -7.71 44.61
C LYS A 205 -21.41 -7.16 45.36
N GLY A 206 -22.38 -8.00 45.70
CA GLY A 206 -23.63 -7.59 46.36
C GLY A 206 -24.59 -6.86 45.41
N GLY A 207 -25.45 -5.98 45.95
CA GLY A 207 -26.45 -5.18 45.21
C GLY A 207 -25.96 -3.81 44.71
N GLY A 208 -24.65 -3.63 44.54
CA GLY A 208 -24.07 -2.37 44.07
C GLY A 208 -24.27 -2.13 42.57
N THR A 209 -24.19 -0.87 42.14
CA THR A 209 -24.27 -0.47 40.73
C THR A 209 -23.09 0.44 40.38
N VAL A 210 -22.47 0.22 39.22
CA VAL A 210 -21.47 1.13 38.65
C VAL A 210 -22.06 1.76 37.39
N THR A 211 -22.10 3.09 37.36
CA THR A 211 -22.69 3.84 36.24
C THR A 211 -21.66 4.79 35.65
N ARG A 212 -21.56 4.82 34.32
CA ARG A 212 -20.77 5.81 33.60
C ARG A 212 -21.63 7.04 33.33
N ASN A 213 -21.39 8.11 34.07
CA ASN A 213 -22.22 9.33 33.99
C ASN A 213 -21.80 10.31 32.88
N ARG A 214 -20.69 10.04 32.18
CA ARG A 214 -20.17 10.89 31.10
C ARG A 214 -19.64 10.05 29.93
N PRO A 215 -19.80 10.49 28.68
CA PRO A 215 -19.15 9.85 27.54
C PRO A 215 -17.62 9.87 27.71
N PRO A 216 -16.88 8.93 27.11
CA PRO A 216 -15.43 9.00 27.06
C PRO A 216 -14.96 10.30 26.43
N LEU A 217 -13.97 10.95 27.03
CA LEU A 217 -13.31 12.12 26.42
C LEU A 217 -12.71 11.74 25.06
N PRO A 218 -12.76 12.60 24.04
CA PRO A 218 -12.02 12.43 22.81
C PRO A 218 -10.53 12.12 23.05
N ILE A 219 -9.93 11.36 22.15
CA ILE A 219 -8.55 10.89 22.27
C ILE A 219 -7.82 11.09 20.95
N ASN A 220 -6.51 11.09 20.97
CA ASN A 220 -5.66 11.31 19.81
C ASN A 220 -5.06 10.00 19.24
N VAL A 221 -5.49 8.84 19.73
CA VAL A 221 -4.99 7.51 19.31
C VAL A 221 -6.14 6.66 18.78
N TYR A 222 -6.05 6.27 17.51
CA TYR A 222 -7.06 5.49 16.79
C TYR A 222 -6.47 4.23 16.16
N HIS A 223 -7.30 3.20 16.06
CA HIS A 223 -7.02 1.97 15.33
C HIS A 223 -7.71 2.05 13.97
N LEU A 224 -6.90 1.96 12.94
CA LEU A 224 -7.29 1.86 11.55
C LEU A 224 -7.19 0.40 11.11
N GLN A 225 -8.29 -0.11 10.55
CA GLN A 225 -8.31 -1.43 9.93
C GLN A 225 -8.90 -1.32 8.52
N ILE A 226 -8.24 -1.87 7.51
CA ILE A 226 -8.76 -2.01 6.14
C ILE A 226 -8.62 -3.48 5.77
N ASP A 227 -9.75 -4.14 5.51
CA ASP A 227 -9.77 -5.59 5.23
C ASP A 227 -9.03 -5.97 3.94
N ARG A 228 -9.20 -5.17 2.89
CA ARG A 228 -8.52 -5.32 1.61
C ARG A 228 -8.42 -3.98 0.88
N LEU A 229 -7.33 -3.78 0.15
CA LEU A 229 -7.12 -2.62 -0.71
C LEU A 229 -6.58 -3.09 -2.07
N PRO A 230 -7.42 -3.14 -3.12
CA PRO A 230 -7.00 -3.54 -4.46
C PRO A 230 -5.93 -2.59 -5.05
N PRO A 231 -5.18 -3.03 -6.08
CA PRO A 231 -4.22 -2.19 -6.78
C PRO A 231 -4.83 -0.86 -7.25
N SER A 232 -4.08 0.23 -7.10
CA SER A 232 -4.48 1.58 -7.52
C SER A 232 -5.79 2.09 -6.91
N ARG A 233 -6.21 1.54 -5.76
CA ARG A 233 -7.35 2.04 -4.99
C ARG A 233 -6.89 2.76 -3.72
N SER A 234 -7.75 3.66 -3.27
CA SER A 234 -7.50 4.54 -2.12
C SER A 234 -8.67 4.45 -1.15
N VAL A 235 -8.38 4.55 0.14
CA VAL A 235 -9.35 4.75 1.21
C VAL A 235 -9.09 6.11 1.84
N GLU A 236 -10.14 6.91 1.99
CA GLU A 236 -10.06 8.25 2.54
C GLU A 236 -10.91 8.37 3.80
N ILE A 237 -10.27 8.86 4.86
CA ILE A 237 -10.87 9.03 6.18
C ILE A 237 -10.71 10.48 6.57
N GLY A 238 -11.83 11.20 6.61
CA GLY A 238 -11.88 12.51 7.22
C GLY A 238 -12.11 12.41 8.72
N PHE A 239 -11.50 13.30 9.47
CA PHE A 239 -11.74 13.45 10.90
C PHE A 239 -11.48 14.88 11.34
N THR A 240 -12.16 15.31 12.40
CA THR A 240 -11.97 16.64 12.99
C THR A 240 -11.23 16.51 14.31
N THR A 241 -10.30 17.41 14.56
CA THR A 241 -9.63 17.58 15.86
C THR A 241 -10.01 18.91 16.50
N SER A 242 -9.92 18.98 17.83
CA SER A 242 -10.15 20.20 18.59
C SER A 242 -9.29 20.26 19.83
N THR A 243 -8.81 21.46 20.16
CA THR A 243 -8.10 21.74 21.42
C THR A 243 -9.04 22.13 22.56
N LYS A 244 -10.31 22.46 22.29
CA LYS A 244 -11.24 23.02 23.28
C LYS A 244 -11.65 22.06 24.39
N ILE A 245 -11.67 20.75 24.10
CA ILE A 245 -11.93 19.69 25.10
C ILE A 245 -10.94 19.76 26.26
N TYR A 246 -9.74 20.28 26.03
CA TYR A 246 -8.72 20.42 27.07
C TYR A 246 -9.00 21.58 28.02
N GLU A 247 -9.49 22.71 27.50
CA GLU A 247 -9.88 23.89 28.30
C GLU A 247 -11.10 23.58 29.18
N GLU A 248 -12.08 22.83 28.65
CA GLU A 248 -13.31 22.48 29.36
C GLU A 248 -13.12 21.42 30.46
N HIS A 249 -12.00 20.70 30.44
CA HIS A 249 -11.69 19.61 31.38
C HIS A 249 -10.43 19.83 32.22
N ASP A 250 -9.84 21.04 32.20
CA ASP A 250 -8.63 21.41 32.93
C ASP A 250 -7.44 20.45 32.66
N LEU A 251 -7.37 19.96 31.43
CA LEU A 251 -6.30 19.10 30.96
C LEU A 251 -5.23 19.98 30.31
N SER A 252 -4.15 20.25 31.04
CA SER A 252 -3.03 21.05 30.51
C SER A 252 -2.39 20.40 29.28
N PHE A 253 -2.33 21.14 28.16
CA PHE A 253 -1.61 20.74 26.94
C PHE A 253 -0.10 20.59 27.20
N ASP A 254 0.46 21.38 28.13
CA ASP A 254 1.90 21.42 28.40
C ASP A 254 2.36 20.46 29.52
N GLN A 255 1.46 19.94 30.35
CA GLN A 255 1.82 19.10 31.51
C GLN A 255 1.06 17.77 31.61
N GLY A 256 0.20 17.45 30.65
CA GLY A 256 -0.48 16.16 30.58
C GLY A 256 0.40 15.03 30.01
N PRO A 257 -0.02 13.75 30.11
CA PRO A 257 0.67 12.62 29.45
C PRO A 257 0.80 12.81 27.93
N PHE A 258 0.06 13.75 27.35
CA PHE A 258 0.01 14.11 25.93
C PHE A 258 0.91 15.31 25.55
N ALA A 259 1.58 15.97 26.51
CA ALA A 259 2.36 17.19 26.29
C ALA A 259 3.56 17.03 25.34
N ASP A 260 3.84 18.06 24.54
CA ASP A 260 4.95 18.08 23.57
C ASP A 260 6.29 17.66 24.19
N THR A 261 6.81 16.52 23.74
CA THR A 261 8.22 16.18 23.91
C THR A 261 8.83 15.90 22.54
N ASP A 262 8.66 16.87 21.62
CA ASP A 262 9.33 16.95 20.32
C ASP A 262 10.86 17.14 20.50
N GLU A 263 11.49 16.34 21.36
CA GLU A 263 12.93 16.23 21.46
C GLU A 263 13.36 15.00 20.65
N PRO A 264 14.03 15.20 19.50
CA PRO A 264 14.61 14.11 18.75
C PRO A 264 15.47 13.23 19.67
N PRO A 265 15.38 11.88 19.57
CA PRO A 265 14.71 11.13 18.52
C PRO A 265 13.23 10.78 18.80
N HIS A 266 12.62 11.28 19.87
CA HIS A 266 11.29 10.85 20.29
C HIS A 266 10.20 11.41 19.40
N LEU A 267 9.31 10.54 18.92
CA LEU A 267 8.19 10.94 18.06
C LEU A 267 6.88 10.53 18.69
N ARG A 268 6.01 11.52 18.91
CA ARG A 268 4.66 11.30 19.45
C ARG A 268 3.61 11.11 18.36
N ASN A 269 3.78 11.73 17.19
CA ASN A 269 2.76 11.71 16.16
C ASN A 269 3.21 10.80 15.02
N PHE A 270 2.50 9.71 14.81
CA PHE A 270 2.87 8.70 13.83
C PHE A 270 1.71 7.80 13.44
N ILE A 271 1.88 7.11 12.32
CA ILE A 271 1.10 5.94 11.94
C ILE A 271 2.04 4.74 11.95
N ASP A 272 1.71 3.73 12.74
CA ASP A 272 2.49 2.49 12.83
C ASP A 272 1.56 1.32 12.54
N GLY A 273 1.85 0.59 11.48
CA GLY A 273 0.95 -0.44 11.00
C GLY A 273 1.62 -1.56 10.26
N THR A 274 0.79 -2.51 9.88
CA THR A 274 1.19 -3.68 9.11
C THR A 274 0.15 -3.97 8.06
N PHE A 275 0.55 -4.64 7.00
CA PHE A 275 -0.35 -5.16 5.99
C PHE A 275 0.11 -6.56 5.57
N GLN A 276 -0.79 -7.29 4.94
CA GLN A 276 -0.56 -8.64 4.43
C GLN A 276 -0.69 -8.67 2.91
N PHE A 277 -0.05 -9.66 2.30
CA PHE A 277 -0.20 -9.95 0.88
C PHE A 277 0.01 -11.45 0.65
N GLU A 278 -0.64 -11.99 -0.38
CA GLU A 278 -0.51 -13.39 -0.73
C GLU A 278 0.64 -13.59 -1.73
N TYR A 279 1.48 -14.58 -1.47
CA TYR A 279 2.49 -15.05 -2.40
C TYR A 279 2.51 -16.57 -2.45
N GLN A 280 2.18 -17.14 -3.61
CA GLN A 280 2.14 -18.60 -3.84
C GLN A 280 1.32 -19.37 -2.79
N GLY A 281 0.17 -18.85 -2.39
CA GLY A 281 -0.70 -19.45 -1.38
C GLY A 281 -0.24 -19.25 0.07
N ALA A 282 0.89 -18.59 0.29
CA ALA A 282 1.35 -18.18 1.62
C ALA A 282 0.96 -16.72 1.89
N MET A 283 0.47 -16.46 3.11
CA MET A 283 0.19 -15.10 3.59
C MET A 283 1.43 -14.52 4.25
N LEU A 284 1.98 -13.45 3.66
CA LEU A 284 3.13 -12.72 4.19
C LEU A 284 2.67 -11.42 4.84
N LYS A 285 3.42 -10.95 5.84
CA LYS A 285 3.13 -9.73 6.59
C LYS A 285 4.31 -8.76 6.52
N LYS A 286 4.02 -7.48 6.29
CA LYS A 286 5.01 -6.40 6.23
C LYS A 286 4.58 -5.22 7.09
N ARG A 287 5.55 -4.49 7.64
CA ARG A 287 5.33 -3.28 8.43
C ARG A 287 5.42 -2.03 7.57
N PHE A 288 4.67 -1.01 7.95
CA PHE A 288 4.90 0.36 7.51
C PHE A 288 4.82 1.31 8.69
N PHE A 289 5.61 2.38 8.62
CA PHE A 289 5.68 3.43 9.61
C PHE A 289 5.67 4.78 8.89
N ALA A 290 4.82 5.70 9.34
CA ALA A 290 4.70 7.02 8.75
C ALA A 290 4.76 8.09 9.86
N PRO A 291 5.91 8.75 10.07
CA PRO A 291 6.00 9.89 10.99
C PRO A 291 5.12 11.06 10.52
N ILE A 292 4.43 11.69 11.48
CA ILE A 292 3.55 12.84 11.23
C ILE A 292 4.25 14.12 11.69
N ALA A 293 4.45 15.06 10.77
CA ALA A 293 4.85 16.42 11.09
C ALA A 293 3.64 17.25 11.56
N PHE A 294 3.86 18.14 12.52
CA PHE A 294 2.83 19.03 13.06
C PHE A 294 3.34 20.47 13.13
N ASP A 295 2.66 21.38 12.44
CA ASP A 295 2.84 22.82 12.57
C ASP A 295 1.89 23.34 13.66
N LYS A 296 2.43 23.70 14.82
CA LYS A 296 1.66 24.19 15.97
C LYS A 296 0.90 25.49 15.69
N ASN A 297 1.47 26.37 14.87
CA ASN A 297 0.86 27.68 14.58
C ASN A 297 -0.33 27.51 13.63
N ALA A 298 -0.15 26.72 12.57
CA ALA A 298 -1.23 26.43 11.63
C ALA A 298 -2.21 25.36 12.12
N ARG A 299 -1.82 24.59 13.16
CA ARG A 299 -2.45 23.34 13.59
C ARG A 299 -2.61 22.36 12.42
N ALA A 300 -1.58 22.30 11.57
CA ALA A 300 -1.57 21.53 10.34
C ALA A 300 -0.70 20.28 10.48
N ILE A 301 -1.17 19.16 9.95
CA ILE A 301 -0.46 17.87 9.98
C ILE A 301 -0.16 17.37 8.57
N SER A 302 0.98 16.70 8.43
CA SER A 302 1.39 16.05 7.18
C SER A 302 2.25 14.81 7.43
N ILE A 303 2.26 13.88 6.47
CA ILE A 303 3.18 12.74 6.50
C ILE A 303 4.53 13.19 5.97
N MET A 304 5.61 12.88 6.71
CA MET A 304 6.96 13.20 6.26
C MET A 304 7.44 12.19 5.21
N GLU A 305 7.33 10.90 5.53
CA GLU A 305 7.70 9.78 4.66
C GLU A 305 6.98 8.50 5.13
N VAL A 306 7.02 7.44 4.30
CA VAL A 306 6.54 6.10 4.68
C VAL A 306 7.68 5.10 4.56
N ARG A 307 7.92 4.32 5.60
CA ARG A 307 9.10 3.45 5.77
C ARG A 307 8.74 2.08 6.35
N GLU A 308 9.66 1.14 6.27
CA GLU A 308 9.49 -0.21 6.84
C GLU A 308 9.89 -0.30 8.32
N ASP A 309 10.75 0.62 8.76
CA ASP A 309 11.30 0.71 10.10
C ASP A 309 11.04 2.09 10.71
N PHE A 310 11.47 2.28 11.96
CA PHE A 310 11.38 3.56 12.64
C PHE A 310 12.49 4.54 12.25
N GLY A 311 13.53 4.09 11.56
CA GLY A 311 14.70 4.90 11.26
C GLY A 311 15.34 5.50 12.50
N GLU A 312 15.46 6.83 12.49
CA GLU A 312 16.02 7.60 13.60
C GLU A 312 14.98 7.89 14.70
N TRP A 313 13.70 7.60 14.44
CA TRP A 313 12.62 7.90 15.37
C TRP A 313 12.48 6.84 16.46
N LYS A 314 12.10 7.29 17.65
CA LYS A 314 11.66 6.44 18.76
C LYS A 314 10.19 6.74 19.04
N PRO A 315 9.26 5.93 18.51
CA PRO A 315 7.83 6.16 18.72
C PRO A 315 7.50 6.01 20.20
N LEU A 316 7.00 7.09 20.81
CA LEU A 316 6.52 7.06 22.17
C LEU A 316 5.06 6.60 22.14
N ALA A 317 4.84 5.34 22.52
CA ALA A 317 3.50 4.88 22.85
C ALA A 317 3.01 5.70 24.05
N LEU A 318 2.00 6.54 23.83
CA LEU A 318 1.27 7.16 24.92
C LEU A 318 0.66 6.02 25.74
N THR A 319 1.27 5.75 26.89
CA THR A 319 0.65 4.89 27.90
C THR A 319 -0.45 5.76 28.47
N VAL A 320 -1.70 5.39 28.19
CA VAL A 320 -2.86 6.04 28.82
C VAL A 320 -2.77 5.71 30.31
N ILE A 321 -2.08 6.56 31.07
CA ILE A 321 -2.12 6.54 32.52
C ILE A 321 -3.23 7.53 32.87
N LEU A 322 -4.39 6.98 33.25
CA LEU A 322 -5.47 7.72 33.90
C LEU A 322 -5.14 7.89 35.39
#